data_AF-A0A8C5AGU1-F1
#
_entry.id   AF-A0A8C5AGU1-F1
#
_cell.length_a   1.000
_cell.length_b   1.000
_cell.length_c   1.000
_cell.angle_alpha   90.00
_cell.angle_beta   90.00
_cell.angle_gamma   90.00
#
_symmetry.space_group_name_H-M   'P 1'
#
loop_
_entity.id
_entity.type
_entity.pdbx_description
1 polymer ?
#
loop_
_entity_poly.entity_id
_entity_poly.type
_entity_poly.pdbx_seq_one_letter_code
_entity_poly.pdbx_strand_id
1 'polypeptide(L)'
;MCVSLVNYHSNHTGCRYDRRRPVYRVQGRIFIQKNSCPKEPEILRGVLFRPDDILIVTYPKSGTVWMQEIVPLILSQGDPVVVDTVPNWDRVPWLEARAYIQNLDQRPSPRVFITHFQYNMMPTGFLKVKPRVIYVMRNPRDVFTSYLHFSRMASYLVSPGTQTEFLNKFLDGKGIQYMDCLSIAFVHFYPLCLFSLLGLIFNPETGIRRLWPLHIHINFFSSLTLVIFGSWFDHVKGWLSATEQHIMYISYEEMILDLEASVTRMAQFLDTPLDSEMIRKITDRCVFKNMKKNKMSNYSLMPSTMMDQNVSEFLRKGIAGDWKNHLTAAEAENFDEFYRKQMKDVKYTFVWD
;
A
#
# COMPACT_ATOMS: atom_id res chain seq x y z
N MET A 1 34.58 -14.81 -20.11
CA MET A 1 34.61 -13.47 -20.72
C MET A 1 33.91 -13.54 -22.07
N CYS A 2 32.73 -12.93 -22.21
CA CYS A 2 32.45 -11.97 -23.29
C CYS A 2 31.04 -11.41 -23.09
N VAL A 3 30.98 -10.09 -23.10
CA VAL A 3 29.78 -9.26 -23.07
C VAL A 3 29.11 -9.35 -24.43
N SER A 4 27.79 -9.52 -24.49
CA SER A 4 27.02 -9.22 -25.69
C SER A 4 25.88 -8.27 -25.35
N LEU A 5 26.14 -6.99 -25.63
CA LEU A 5 25.18 -5.90 -25.77
C LEU A 5 24.12 -6.28 -26.81
N VAL A 6 22.86 -6.20 -26.44
CA VAL A 6 21.75 -6.16 -27.41
C VAL A 6 21.25 -4.73 -27.47
N ASN A 7 21.68 -4.02 -28.51
CA ASN A 7 21.12 -2.74 -28.92
C ASN A 7 19.67 -2.96 -29.39
N TYR A 8 18.74 -2.22 -28.80
CA TYR A 8 17.39 -2.05 -29.36
C TYR A 8 17.23 -0.60 -29.83
N HIS A 9 17.39 -0.38 -31.13
CA HIS A 9 16.91 0.83 -31.79
C HIS A 9 15.38 0.75 -31.90
N SER A 10 14.67 1.76 -31.39
CA SER A 10 13.27 2.01 -31.77
C SER A 10 13.15 3.37 -32.45
N ASN A 11 13.08 3.33 -33.78
CA ASN A 11 12.54 4.40 -34.60
C ASN A 11 11.02 4.43 -34.40
N HIS A 12 10.48 5.40 -33.67
CA HIS A 12 9.11 5.86 -33.89
C HIS A 12 9.02 7.38 -33.81
N THR A 13 8.74 7.94 -34.97
CA THR A 13 8.43 9.32 -35.31
C THR A 13 7.17 9.84 -34.60
N GLY A 14 7.25 11.06 -34.06
CA GLY A 14 6.13 12.01 -33.98
C GLY A 14 4.97 11.66 -33.04
N CYS A 15 5.09 11.96 -31.76
CA CYS A 15 3.93 12.08 -30.87
C CYS A 15 3.57 13.56 -30.65
N ARG A 16 2.50 14.02 -31.32
CA ARG A 16 1.83 15.28 -30.97
C ARG A 16 1.19 15.14 -29.59
N TYR A 17 1.35 16.17 -28.78
CA TYR A 17 0.90 16.26 -27.39
C TYR A 17 -0.62 16.46 -27.29
N ASP A 18 -1.36 15.49 -26.75
CA ASP A 18 -2.77 15.65 -26.40
C ASP A 18 -2.92 16.11 -24.93
N ARG A 19 -3.68 17.18 -24.72
CA ARG A 19 -3.82 17.95 -23.46
C ARG A 19 -4.99 17.49 -22.59
N ARG A 20 -5.54 16.29 -22.79
CA ARG A 20 -6.65 15.77 -21.97
C ARG A 20 -6.31 14.36 -21.51
N ARG A 21 -5.88 14.19 -20.25
CA ARG A 21 -5.66 12.83 -19.71
C ARG A 21 -6.96 12.29 -19.12
N PRO A 22 -7.41 11.09 -19.53
CA PRO A 22 -8.65 10.53 -19.02
C PRO A 22 -8.44 10.00 -17.59
N VAL A 23 -9.05 10.69 -16.64
CA VAL A 23 -9.46 10.09 -15.38
C VAL A 23 -10.63 9.16 -15.71
N TYR A 24 -10.48 7.86 -15.51
CA TYR A 24 -11.55 6.92 -15.83
C TYR A 24 -12.21 6.39 -14.58
N ARG A 25 -13.51 6.09 -14.72
CA ARG A 25 -14.31 5.47 -13.66
C ARG A 25 -14.59 4.02 -13.99
N VAL A 26 -14.16 3.10 -13.12
CA VAL A 26 -14.58 1.69 -13.16
C VAL A 26 -15.42 1.44 -11.93
N GLN A 27 -16.69 1.04 -12.10
CA GLN A 27 -17.63 0.79 -11.00
C GLN A 27 -17.72 1.97 -9.99
N GLY A 28 -17.73 3.21 -10.50
CA GLY A 28 -17.86 4.43 -9.69
C GLY A 28 -16.55 4.98 -9.10
N ARG A 29 -15.40 4.33 -9.30
CA ARG A 29 -14.11 4.65 -8.65
C ARG A 29 -13.15 5.36 -9.59
N ILE A 30 -12.25 6.21 -9.10
CA ILE A 30 -11.36 7.06 -9.91
C ILE A 30 -9.99 6.39 -10.14
N PHE A 31 -9.56 6.32 -11.40
CA PHE A 31 -8.26 5.80 -11.83
C PHE A 31 -7.51 6.81 -12.71
N ILE A 32 -6.17 6.80 -12.66
CA ILE A 32 -5.30 7.66 -13.47
C ILE A 32 -4.54 6.81 -14.50
N GLN A 33 -4.80 7.01 -15.81
CA GLN A 33 -4.10 6.32 -16.91
C GLN A 33 -2.83 7.05 -17.34
N LYS A 34 -1.78 6.31 -17.72
CA LYS A 34 -0.73 6.82 -18.62
C LYS A 34 -0.50 5.87 -19.80
N ASN A 35 -0.30 6.46 -20.99
CA ASN A 35 -0.05 5.73 -22.24
C ASN A 35 1.12 4.74 -22.06
N SER A 36 0.92 3.51 -22.54
CA SER A 36 1.74 2.28 -22.40
C SER A 36 1.45 1.36 -21.19
N CYS A 37 0.54 1.71 -20.27
CA CYS A 37 0.12 0.80 -19.21
C CYS A 37 -1.18 0.02 -19.57
N PRO A 38 -1.20 -1.32 -19.41
CA PRO A 38 -2.43 -2.11 -19.44
C PRO A 38 -3.45 -1.56 -18.43
N LYS A 39 -4.74 -1.67 -18.73
CA LYS A 39 -5.79 -1.26 -17.77
C LYS A 39 -5.67 -2.14 -16.50
N GLU A 40 -6.01 -1.64 -15.31
CA GLU A 40 -6.11 -2.46 -14.07
C GLU A 40 -6.85 -3.81 -14.26
N PRO A 41 -7.97 -3.89 -15.02
CA PRO A 41 -8.57 -5.18 -15.36
C PRO A 41 -7.67 -6.14 -16.14
N GLU A 42 -6.59 -5.68 -16.78
CA GLU A 42 -5.60 -6.52 -17.47
C GLU A 42 -4.50 -7.02 -16.52
N ILE A 43 -4.08 -6.22 -15.53
CA ILE A 43 -3.11 -6.62 -14.48
C ILE A 43 -3.67 -7.76 -13.64
N LEU A 44 -4.93 -7.62 -13.21
CA LEU A 44 -5.62 -8.61 -12.37
C LEU A 44 -6.06 -9.86 -13.14
N ARG A 45 -6.17 -9.79 -14.47
CA ARG A 45 -6.46 -10.96 -15.32
C ARG A 45 -5.25 -11.86 -15.53
N GLY A 46 -4.04 -11.36 -15.34
CA GLY A 46 -2.80 -12.10 -15.62
C GLY A 46 -2.36 -13.07 -14.51
N VAL A 47 -2.77 -12.85 -13.26
CA VAL A 47 -2.31 -13.69 -12.14
C VAL A 47 -3.13 -14.98 -12.06
N LEU A 48 -2.44 -16.11 -12.20
CA LEU A 48 -3.02 -17.43 -12.01
C LEU A 48 -2.81 -17.87 -10.56
N PHE A 49 -3.86 -17.80 -9.75
CA PHE A 49 -3.84 -18.27 -8.36
C PHE A 49 -3.72 -19.80 -8.29
N ARG A 50 -2.98 -20.28 -7.29
CA ARG A 50 -2.82 -21.70 -6.95
C ARG A 50 -3.51 -21.98 -5.59
N PRO A 51 -4.00 -23.20 -5.36
CA PRO A 51 -4.67 -23.54 -4.09
C PRO A 51 -3.76 -23.38 -2.85
N ASP A 52 -2.44 -23.52 -3.04
CA ASP A 52 -1.43 -23.41 -1.99
C ASP A 52 -0.75 -22.03 -1.93
N ASP A 53 -1.28 -21.04 -2.65
CA ASP A 53 -0.86 -19.66 -2.46
C ASP A 53 -1.23 -19.16 -1.06
N ILE A 54 -0.39 -18.29 -0.52
CA ILE A 54 -0.60 -17.61 0.75
C ILE A 54 -0.62 -16.11 0.45
N LEU A 55 -1.78 -15.51 0.66
CA LEU A 55 -1.99 -14.08 0.49
C LEU A 55 -2.01 -13.39 1.85
N ILE A 56 -1.11 -12.44 2.05
CA ILE A 56 -1.18 -11.52 3.18
C ILE A 56 -1.99 -10.31 2.71
N VAL A 57 -2.94 -9.86 3.52
CA VAL A 57 -3.77 -8.70 3.19
C VAL A 57 -3.74 -7.73 4.35
N THR A 58 -3.43 -6.47 4.05
CA THR A 58 -3.38 -5.42 5.07
C THR A 58 -3.95 -4.14 4.51
N TYR A 59 -4.65 -3.34 5.29
CA TYR A 59 -4.74 -1.92 4.94
C TYR A 59 -3.33 -1.30 5.04
N PRO A 60 -2.95 -0.30 4.23
CA PRO A 60 -1.64 0.33 4.35
C PRO A 60 -1.32 0.71 5.79
N LYS A 61 -0.10 0.42 6.23
CA LYS A 61 0.42 0.74 7.58
C LYS A 61 -0.15 -0.10 8.74
N SER A 62 -0.81 -1.22 8.45
CA SER A 62 -1.35 -2.16 9.45
C SER A 62 -0.42 -3.32 9.83
N GLY A 63 0.89 -3.26 9.51
CA GLY A 63 1.85 -4.33 9.87
C GLY A 63 2.33 -5.19 8.71
N THR A 64 2.14 -4.73 7.47
CA THR A 64 2.59 -5.36 6.21
C THR A 64 4.00 -5.94 6.30
N VAL A 65 4.99 -5.14 6.70
CA VAL A 65 6.40 -5.55 6.77
C VAL A 65 6.64 -6.58 7.87
N TRP A 66 5.89 -6.51 8.97
CA TRP A 66 5.99 -7.51 10.03
C TRP A 66 5.57 -8.89 9.53
N MET A 67 4.48 -8.94 8.76
CA MET A 67 4.02 -10.17 8.11
C MET A 67 4.97 -10.67 7.03
N GLN A 68 5.57 -9.75 6.26
CA GLN A 68 6.60 -10.11 5.28
C GLN A 68 7.84 -10.70 5.95
N GLU A 69 8.08 -10.46 7.25
CA GLU A 69 9.15 -11.10 8.02
C GLU A 69 8.70 -12.44 8.63
N ILE A 70 7.55 -12.45 9.31
CA ILE A 70 7.04 -13.61 10.07
C ILE A 70 6.72 -14.78 9.15
N VAL A 71 5.92 -14.57 8.10
CA VAL A 71 5.39 -15.68 7.29
C VAL A 71 6.51 -16.47 6.59
N PRO A 72 7.51 -15.82 5.95
CA PRO A 72 8.64 -16.56 5.41
C PRO A 72 9.44 -17.35 6.45
N LEU A 73 9.60 -16.82 7.68
CA LEU A 73 10.27 -17.55 8.76
C LEU A 73 9.45 -18.77 9.22
N ILE A 74 8.12 -18.68 9.26
CA ILE A 74 7.28 -19.84 9.55
C ILE A 74 7.47 -20.93 8.48
N LEU A 75 7.35 -20.57 7.20
CA LEU A 75 7.41 -21.52 6.09
C LEU A 75 8.80 -22.15 5.91
N SER A 76 9.84 -21.45 6.32
CA SER A 76 11.23 -21.94 6.31
C SER A 76 11.65 -22.59 7.63
N GLN A 77 10.70 -22.81 8.57
CA GLN A 77 10.96 -23.40 9.88
C GLN A 77 12.10 -22.69 10.62
N GLY A 78 12.09 -21.35 10.57
CA GLY A 78 13.03 -20.45 11.22
C GLY A 78 14.42 -20.35 10.57
N ASP A 79 14.60 -20.82 9.33
CA ASP A 79 15.80 -20.51 8.54
C ASP A 79 15.78 -19.04 8.10
N PRO A 80 16.72 -18.20 8.58
CA PRO A 80 16.69 -16.78 8.30
C PRO A 80 17.31 -16.41 6.95
N VAL A 81 17.88 -17.33 6.17
CA VAL A 81 18.68 -17.01 4.97
C VAL A 81 17.95 -16.07 4.02
N VAL A 82 16.70 -16.38 3.65
CA VAL A 82 15.94 -15.53 2.71
C VAL A 82 15.61 -14.17 3.34
N VAL A 83 15.36 -14.14 4.64
CA VAL A 83 15.02 -12.94 5.41
C VAL A 83 16.22 -11.99 5.57
N ASP A 84 17.43 -12.54 5.63
CA ASP A 84 18.68 -11.78 5.77
C ASP A 84 19.27 -11.34 4.42
N THR A 85 18.87 -11.96 3.31
CA THR A 85 19.52 -11.76 2.00
C THR A 85 18.62 -11.16 0.93
N VAL A 86 17.30 -11.27 1.05
CA VAL A 86 16.35 -10.80 0.04
C VAL A 86 15.47 -9.68 0.61
N PRO A 87 15.41 -8.50 -0.05
CA PRO A 87 14.53 -7.43 0.37
C PRO A 87 13.07 -7.88 0.48
N ASN A 88 12.35 -7.36 1.47
CA ASN A 88 10.97 -7.76 1.75
C ASN A 88 10.04 -7.63 0.53
N TRP A 89 10.24 -6.61 -0.33
CA TRP A 89 9.47 -6.42 -1.56
C TRP A 89 9.75 -7.45 -2.65
N ASP A 90 10.90 -8.11 -2.65
CA ASP A 90 11.22 -9.20 -3.57
C ASP A 90 10.83 -10.56 -2.96
N ARG A 91 11.01 -10.72 -1.65
CA ARG A 91 10.66 -11.93 -0.91
C ARG A 91 9.14 -12.18 -0.91
N VAL A 92 8.34 -11.14 -0.61
CA VAL A 92 6.88 -11.19 -0.56
C VAL A 92 6.32 -10.01 -1.38
N PRO A 93 6.19 -10.13 -2.71
CA PRO A 93 5.75 -9.04 -3.59
C PRO A 93 4.34 -8.55 -3.30
N TRP A 94 4.08 -7.29 -3.65
CA TRP A 94 2.71 -6.77 -3.74
C TRP A 94 2.03 -7.24 -5.03
N LEU A 95 0.80 -7.74 -4.90
CA LEU A 95 -0.05 -8.15 -6.02
C LEU A 95 -0.30 -6.99 -7.01
N GLU A 96 -0.51 -5.79 -6.48
CA GLU A 96 -0.78 -4.56 -7.22
C GLU A 96 0.46 -3.93 -7.87
N ALA A 97 1.66 -4.28 -7.39
CA ALA A 97 2.91 -3.71 -7.87
C ALA A 97 3.53 -4.68 -8.88
N ARG A 98 3.38 -4.38 -10.19
CA ARG A 98 3.94 -5.12 -11.33
C ARG A 98 4.35 -6.55 -10.98
N ALA A 99 3.36 -7.42 -10.74
CA ALA A 99 3.54 -8.88 -10.68
C ALA A 99 4.25 -9.45 -11.94
N TYR A 100 4.33 -8.64 -13.00
CA TYR A 100 5.08 -8.87 -14.23
C TYR A 100 6.62 -8.66 -14.13
N ILE A 101 7.16 -8.06 -13.06
CA ILE A 101 8.63 -7.93 -12.88
C ILE A 101 9.21 -9.06 -12.01
N GLN A 102 8.38 -9.71 -11.18
CA GLN A 102 8.87 -10.63 -10.14
C GLN A 102 8.53 -12.10 -10.36
N ASN A 103 8.33 -12.53 -11.61
CA ASN A 103 8.28 -13.96 -12.00
C ASN A 103 7.40 -14.81 -11.06
N LEU A 104 6.29 -14.26 -10.53
CA LEU A 104 5.50 -14.91 -9.49
C LEU A 104 4.99 -16.28 -9.97
N ASP A 105 4.67 -16.39 -11.26
CA ASP A 105 4.27 -17.66 -11.89
C ASP A 105 5.41 -18.67 -12.02
N GLN A 106 6.67 -18.23 -12.00
CA GLN A 106 7.85 -19.10 -12.03
C GLN A 106 8.32 -19.51 -10.62
N ARG A 107 7.80 -18.88 -9.56
CA ARG A 107 8.17 -19.24 -8.18
C ARG A 107 7.61 -20.61 -7.81
N PRO A 108 8.37 -21.43 -7.06
CA PRO A 108 7.86 -22.67 -6.51
C PRO A 108 6.73 -22.38 -5.51
N SER A 109 5.81 -23.32 -5.38
CA SER A 109 4.80 -23.28 -4.32
C SER A 109 5.38 -23.74 -2.96
N PRO A 110 4.79 -23.32 -1.82
CA PRO A 110 3.73 -22.31 -1.72
C PRO A 110 4.27 -20.90 -2.00
N ARG A 111 3.54 -20.10 -2.78
CA ARG A 111 3.92 -18.71 -3.07
C ARG A 111 3.35 -17.80 -2.01
N VAL A 112 4.16 -16.85 -1.52
CA VAL A 112 3.70 -15.81 -0.60
C VAL A 112 3.74 -14.45 -1.30
N PHE A 113 2.64 -13.74 -1.26
CA PHE A 113 2.53 -12.37 -1.75
C PHE A 113 1.53 -11.59 -0.91
N ILE A 114 1.56 -10.27 -1.04
CA ILE A 114 0.81 -9.35 -0.20
C ILE A 114 -0.06 -8.41 -1.04
N THR A 115 -1.12 -7.87 -0.48
CA THR A 115 -1.90 -6.81 -1.14
C THR A 115 -2.58 -5.88 -0.15
N HIS A 116 -2.88 -4.68 -0.65
CA HIS A 116 -3.75 -3.71 0.02
C HIS A 116 -5.15 -3.61 -0.61
N PHE A 117 -5.51 -4.54 -1.49
CA PHE A 117 -6.84 -4.55 -2.10
C PHE A 117 -7.96 -4.77 -1.09
N GLN A 118 -9.05 -4.03 -1.32
CA GLN A 118 -10.34 -4.34 -0.70
C GLN A 118 -10.86 -5.67 -1.24
N TYR A 119 -11.68 -6.37 -0.46
CA TYR A 119 -12.23 -7.68 -0.87
C TYR A 119 -12.92 -7.62 -2.25
N ASN A 120 -13.70 -6.56 -2.52
CA ASN A 120 -14.39 -6.36 -3.79
C ASN A 120 -13.48 -5.99 -4.98
N MET A 121 -12.19 -5.73 -4.74
CA MET A 121 -11.18 -5.50 -5.77
C MET A 121 -10.44 -6.79 -6.15
N MET A 122 -10.62 -7.86 -5.37
CA MET A 122 -9.91 -9.11 -5.62
C MET A 122 -10.29 -9.70 -6.98
N PRO A 123 -9.31 -10.24 -7.74
CA PRO A 123 -9.56 -10.83 -9.05
C PRO A 123 -10.49 -12.04 -8.95
N THR A 124 -11.21 -12.31 -10.05
CA THR A 124 -12.10 -13.49 -10.13
C THR A 124 -11.36 -14.81 -9.91
N GLY A 125 -10.07 -14.89 -10.27
CA GLY A 125 -9.22 -16.05 -9.98
C GLY A 125 -9.08 -16.32 -8.48
N PHE A 126 -8.89 -15.27 -7.67
CA PHE A 126 -8.86 -15.37 -6.21
C PHE A 126 -10.20 -15.90 -5.67
N LEU A 127 -11.32 -15.33 -6.11
CA LEU A 127 -12.66 -15.73 -5.65
C LEU A 127 -13.02 -17.19 -5.99
N LYS A 128 -12.41 -17.74 -7.05
CA LYS A 128 -12.58 -19.13 -7.47
C LYS A 128 -11.67 -20.09 -6.71
N VAL A 129 -10.39 -19.76 -6.60
CA VAL A 129 -9.35 -20.65 -6.02
C VAL A 129 -9.40 -20.63 -4.50
N LYS A 130 -9.70 -19.47 -3.89
CA LYS A 130 -9.75 -19.27 -2.44
C LYS A 130 -8.47 -19.72 -1.72
N PRO A 131 -7.29 -19.16 -2.12
CA PRO A 131 -6.02 -19.47 -1.45
C PRO A 131 -6.06 -19.02 0.02
N ARG A 132 -5.11 -19.47 0.85
CA ARG A 132 -5.06 -19.05 2.26
C ARG A 132 -4.81 -17.55 2.36
N VAL A 133 -5.55 -16.88 3.24
CA VAL A 133 -5.42 -15.45 3.49
C VAL A 133 -5.10 -15.20 4.96
N ILE A 134 -4.09 -14.38 5.22
CA ILE A 134 -3.89 -13.75 6.53
C ILE A 134 -4.26 -12.27 6.41
N TYR A 135 -5.40 -11.90 6.98
CA TYR A 135 -5.89 -10.53 6.99
C TYR A 135 -5.47 -9.83 8.28
N VAL A 136 -4.63 -8.79 8.18
CA VAL A 136 -4.15 -8.03 9.33
C VAL A 136 -4.88 -6.70 9.45
N MET A 137 -5.52 -6.53 10.59
CA MET A 137 -6.18 -5.29 11.00
C MET A 137 -5.32 -4.54 12.01
N ARG A 138 -5.54 -3.24 12.13
CA ARG A 138 -4.90 -2.39 13.13
C ARG A 138 -5.84 -1.27 13.50
N ASN A 139 -5.76 -0.78 14.73
CA ASN A 139 -6.53 0.36 15.20
C ASN A 139 -6.41 1.53 14.20
N PRO A 140 -7.54 2.06 13.71
CA PRO A 140 -7.54 3.05 12.63
C PRO A 140 -6.87 4.38 13.04
N ARG A 141 -6.82 4.71 14.34
CA ARG A 141 -6.12 5.91 14.84
C ARG A 141 -4.60 5.76 14.72
N ASP A 142 -4.08 4.57 15.00
CA ASP A 142 -2.65 4.26 14.80
C ASP A 142 -2.30 4.12 13.32
N VAL A 143 -3.20 3.55 12.53
CA VAL A 143 -3.07 3.52 11.06
C VAL A 143 -2.96 4.95 10.53
N PHE A 144 -3.89 5.83 10.89
CA PHE A 144 -3.87 7.25 10.51
C PHE A 144 -2.52 7.90 10.84
N THR A 145 -2.07 7.76 12.09
CA THR A 145 -0.81 8.35 12.57
C THR A 145 0.38 7.84 11.76
N SER A 146 0.47 6.52 11.58
CA SER A 146 1.54 5.88 10.79
C SER A 146 1.51 6.31 9.32
N TYR A 147 0.31 6.50 8.76
CA TYR A 147 0.11 6.91 7.38
C TYR A 147 0.50 8.37 7.17
N LEU A 148 0.13 9.28 8.08
CA LEU A 148 0.54 10.68 7.99
C LEU A 148 2.06 10.83 7.91
N HIS A 149 2.81 10.10 8.75
CA HIS A 149 4.27 10.07 8.69
C HIS A 149 4.80 9.47 7.39
N PHE A 150 4.18 8.38 6.92
CA PHE A 150 4.54 7.75 5.66
C PHE A 150 4.33 8.68 4.45
N SER A 151 3.21 9.41 4.40
CA SER A 151 2.91 10.37 3.34
C SER A 151 3.84 11.57 3.33
N ARG A 152 4.50 11.90 4.46
CA ARG A 152 5.51 12.95 4.53
C ARG A 152 6.87 12.51 3.99
N MET A 153 7.23 11.23 4.13
CA MET A 153 8.53 10.70 3.71
C MET A 153 8.53 10.08 2.31
N ALA A 154 7.40 9.56 1.84
CA ALA A 154 7.28 8.94 0.52
C ALA A 154 6.99 10.01 -0.55
N SER A 155 7.98 10.35 -1.37
CA SER A 155 7.92 11.43 -2.36
C SER A 155 6.90 11.20 -3.49
N TYR A 156 6.52 9.94 -3.70
CA TYR A 156 5.53 9.55 -4.69
C TYR A 156 4.08 9.68 -4.23
N LEU A 157 3.86 9.95 -2.94
CA LEU A 157 2.54 10.26 -2.43
C LEU A 157 2.29 11.77 -2.54
N VAL A 158 1.02 12.14 -2.73
CA VAL A 158 0.62 13.54 -2.63
C VAL A 158 0.88 14.01 -1.20
N SER A 159 1.49 15.19 -1.06
CA SER A 159 1.73 15.80 0.25
C SER A 159 0.46 15.78 1.10
N PRO A 160 0.51 15.30 2.36
CA PRO A 160 -0.69 15.11 3.16
C PRO A 160 -1.36 16.44 3.57
N GLY A 161 -0.64 17.55 3.51
CA GLY A 161 -1.07 18.85 4.04
C GLY A 161 -0.97 18.89 5.57
N THR A 162 -1.85 19.66 6.21
CA THR A 162 -1.95 19.70 7.67
C THR A 162 -2.49 18.37 8.23
N GLN A 163 -2.25 18.13 9.51
CA GLN A 163 -2.78 16.93 10.18
C GLN A 163 -4.31 16.85 10.09
N THR A 164 -5.00 17.95 10.36
CA THR A 164 -6.46 18.04 10.33
C THR A 164 -7.01 17.83 8.92
N GLU A 165 -6.36 18.40 7.88
CA GLU A 165 -6.72 18.12 6.49
C GLU A 165 -6.55 16.64 6.15
N PHE A 166 -5.45 16.01 6.56
CA PHE A 166 -5.22 14.59 6.34
C PHE A 166 -6.20 13.71 7.12
N LEU A 167 -6.59 14.10 8.34
CA LEU A 167 -7.58 13.40 9.16
C LEU A 167 -8.94 13.39 8.49
N ASN A 168 -9.42 14.55 8.04
CA ASN A 168 -10.68 14.66 7.32
C ASN A 168 -10.68 13.78 6.06
N LYS A 169 -9.56 13.76 5.31
CA LYS A 169 -9.40 12.90 4.13
C LYS A 169 -9.40 11.41 4.48
N PHE A 170 -8.74 11.02 5.58
CA PHE A 170 -8.69 9.65 6.06
C PHE A 170 -10.08 9.15 6.48
N LEU A 171 -10.84 9.96 7.21
CA LEU A 171 -12.19 9.63 7.64
C LEU A 171 -13.18 9.60 6.47
N ASP A 172 -13.12 10.59 5.56
CA ASP A 172 -13.98 10.63 4.37
C ASP A 172 -13.75 9.46 3.41
N GLY A 173 -12.56 8.87 3.40
CA GLY A 173 -12.23 7.70 2.60
C GLY A 173 -12.26 7.91 1.07
N LYS A 174 -12.44 9.16 0.60
CA LYS A 174 -12.43 9.56 -0.82
C LYS A 174 -10.98 9.63 -1.35
N GLY A 175 -10.32 8.49 -1.43
CA GLY A 175 -8.96 8.34 -1.96
C GLY A 175 -8.88 7.64 -3.32
N ILE A 176 -7.74 7.75 -4.00
CA ILE A 176 -7.47 7.01 -5.25
C ILE A 176 -7.01 5.60 -4.92
N GLN A 177 -7.58 4.62 -5.60
CA GLN A 177 -7.37 3.19 -5.30
C GLN A 177 -6.08 2.62 -5.90
N TYR A 178 -5.48 3.28 -6.90
CA TYR A 178 -4.29 2.80 -7.60
C TYR A 178 -3.37 3.94 -8.08
N MET A 179 -2.06 3.83 -7.82
CA MET A 179 -1.01 4.62 -8.47
C MET A 179 0.13 3.69 -8.88
N ASP A 180 0.45 3.63 -10.17
CA ASP A 180 1.57 2.86 -10.72
C ASP A 180 2.93 3.31 -10.13
N CYS A 181 3.80 2.35 -9.74
CA CYS A 181 5.18 2.62 -9.28
C CYS A 181 6.09 3.33 -10.30
N LEU A 182 5.73 3.38 -11.59
CA LEU A 182 6.46 4.17 -12.61
C LEU A 182 6.02 5.64 -12.67
N SER A 183 4.95 6.01 -11.98
CA SER A 183 4.51 7.40 -11.83
C SER A 183 5.43 8.20 -10.90
N ILE A 184 6.26 7.50 -10.13
CA ILE A 184 7.14 8.01 -9.07
C ILE A 184 8.25 8.92 -9.60
N ALA A 185 8.75 8.68 -10.82
CA ALA A 185 9.91 9.39 -11.35
C ALA A 185 9.63 10.79 -11.94
N PHE A 186 8.36 11.15 -12.19
CA PHE A 186 8.04 12.33 -13.02
C PHE A 186 7.32 13.49 -12.33
N VAL A 187 7.00 13.38 -11.04
CA VAL A 187 6.50 14.52 -10.25
C VAL A 187 7.56 15.63 -10.11
N HIS A 188 8.85 15.27 -10.22
CA HIS A 188 9.97 16.19 -10.02
C HIS A 188 10.37 17.09 -11.21
N PHE A 189 9.86 16.86 -12.43
CA PHE A 189 10.30 17.64 -13.60
C PHE A 189 9.39 18.82 -14.00
N TYR A 190 8.33 19.11 -13.24
CA TYR A 190 7.28 20.04 -13.66
C TYR A 190 7.12 21.40 -12.93
N PRO A 191 8.16 22.06 -12.38
CA PRO A 191 8.08 23.51 -12.16
C PRO A 191 8.49 24.34 -13.39
N LEU A 192 9.28 23.80 -14.32
CA LEU A 192 9.95 24.62 -15.35
C LEU A 192 9.14 24.84 -16.64
N CYS A 193 8.14 24.00 -16.96
CA CYS A 193 7.35 24.14 -18.19
C CYS A 193 6.16 25.11 -18.06
N LEU A 194 5.83 25.61 -16.87
CA LEU A 194 4.71 26.55 -16.68
C LEU A 194 5.10 27.99 -17.06
N PHE A 195 6.39 28.35 -16.96
CA PHE A 195 6.86 29.69 -17.32
C PHE A 195 6.92 29.93 -18.84
N SER A 196 7.10 28.87 -19.64
CA SER A 196 7.17 28.98 -21.11
C SER A 196 5.81 29.03 -21.82
N LEU A 197 4.70 28.86 -21.10
CA LEU A 197 3.34 28.83 -21.68
C LEU A 197 2.50 30.08 -21.37
N LEU A 198 3.07 31.07 -20.65
CA LEU A 198 2.44 32.38 -20.43
C LEU A 198 2.59 33.35 -21.63
N GLY A 199 3.26 32.94 -22.71
CA GLY A 199 3.60 33.83 -23.83
C GLY A 199 2.77 33.70 -25.12
N LEU A 200 1.94 32.68 -25.32
CA LEU A 200 1.40 32.41 -26.67
C LEU A 200 -0.02 31.84 -26.66
N ILE A 201 -1.02 32.74 -26.60
CA ILE A 201 -2.30 32.55 -27.30
C ILE A 201 -2.73 33.92 -27.84
N PHE A 202 -2.33 34.21 -29.08
CA PHE A 202 -2.87 35.29 -29.89
C PHE A 202 -3.89 34.66 -30.86
N ASN A 203 -5.16 35.04 -30.77
CA ASN A 203 -6.16 34.66 -31.78
C ASN A 203 -6.26 35.83 -32.78
N PRO A 204 -5.81 35.68 -34.04
CA PRO A 204 -5.68 36.81 -34.96
C PRO A 204 -7.03 37.34 -35.49
N GLU A 205 -8.14 36.63 -35.30
CA GLU A 205 -9.42 36.99 -35.93
C GLU A 205 -10.41 37.70 -34.99
N THR A 206 -10.24 37.60 -33.67
CA THR A 206 -11.29 38.05 -32.72
C THR A 206 -10.81 39.00 -31.63
N GLY A 207 -9.52 39.25 -31.46
CA GLY A 207 -8.98 40.30 -30.58
C GLY A 207 -9.33 40.22 -29.08
N ILE A 208 -10.07 39.21 -28.61
CA ILE A 208 -10.58 39.15 -27.23
C ILE A 208 -9.64 38.37 -26.30
N ARG A 209 -9.15 39.04 -25.25
CA ARG A 209 -8.50 38.43 -24.09
C ARG A 209 -9.56 37.84 -23.14
N ARG A 210 -9.73 36.51 -23.09
CA ARG A 210 -10.37 35.84 -21.94
C ARG A 210 -9.29 35.38 -20.96
N LEU A 211 -9.01 36.21 -19.96
CA LEU A 211 -8.32 35.79 -18.76
C LEU A 211 -9.26 34.90 -17.95
N TRP A 212 -9.00 33.59 -17.93
CA TRP A 212 -9.59 32.74 -16.91
C TRP A 212 -8.84 33.01 -15.60
N PRO A 213 -9.54 33.28 -14.47
CA PRO A 213 -8.86 33.57 -13.21
C PRO A 213 -8.04 32.35 -12.76
N LEU A 214 -6.74 32.56 -12.53
CA LEU A 214 -5.78 31.56 -12.05
C LEU A 214 -6.25 30.82 -10.77
N HIS A 215 -7.18 31.42 -10.02
CA HIS A 215 -7.72 30.89 -8.76
C HIS A 215 -8.60 29.63 -8.92
N ILE A 216 -9.19 29.39 -10.10
CA ILE A 216 -10.10 28.23 -10.29
C ILE A 216 -9.32 26.93 -10.54
N HIS A 217 -8.12 26.99 -11.11
CA HIS A 217 -7.30 25.81 -11.36
C HIS A 217 -6.50 25.32 -10.15
N ILE A 218 -6.12 26.22 -9.23
CA ILE A 218 -5.38 25.86 -8.01
C ILE A 218 -6.30 25.08 -7.05
N ASN A 219 -7.57 25.48 -6.92
CA ASN A 219 -8.53 24.80 -6.06
C ASN A 219 -9.00 23.43 -6.58
N PHE A 220 -8.92 23.18 -7.88
CA PHE A 220 -9.31 21.88 -8.45
C PHE A 220 -8.22 20.82 -8.30
N PHE A 221 -6.94 21.22 -8.15
CA PHE A 221 -5.83 20.31 -7.89
C PHE A 221 -5.48 20.20 -6.40
N SER A 222 -5.74 21.22 -5.58
CA SER A 222 -5.56 21.14 -4.12
C SER A 222 -6.57 20.19 -3.44
N SER A 223 -7.70 19.89 -4.09
CA SER A 223 -8.72 18.95 -3.59
C SER A 223 -8.40 17.47 -3.88
N LEU A 224 -7.32 17.16 -4.60
CA LEU A 224 -6.88 15.78 -4.87
C LEU A 224 -5.68 15.41 -4.00
N THR A 225 -5.85 15.44 -2.69
CA THR A 225 -4.94 14.74 -1.77
C THR A 225 -5.53 13.37 -1.45
N LEU A 226 -4.74 12.30 -1.63
CA LEU A 226 -5.27 10.96 -1.88
C LEU A 226 -4.79 9.96 -0.83
N VAL A 227 -5.73 9.30 -0.16
CA VAL A 227 -5.46 8.11 0.66
C VAL A 227 -5.48 6.89 -0.25
N ILE A 228 -4.32 6.26 -0.48
CA ILE A 228 -4.24 5.08 -1.35
C ILE A 228 -5.03 3.90 -0.74
N PHE A 229 -5.71 3.12 -1.60
CA PHE A 229 -6.63 2.02 -1.25
C PHE A 229 -7.94 2.43 -0.55
N GLY A 230 -8.22 3.73 -0.44
CA GLY A 230 -9.52 4.27 -0.03
C GLY A 230 -9.80 4.16 1.47
N SER A 231 -11.08 4.06 1.82
CA SER A 231 -11.57 3.99 3.20
C SER A 231 -11.05 2.77 3.96
N TRP A 232 -10.41 3.00 5.11
CA TRP A 232 -10.06 1.93 6.06
C TRP A 232 -11.31 1.15 6.50
N PHE A 233 -12.42 1.87 6.75
CA PHE A 233 -13.67 1.26 7.20
C PHE A 233 -14.24 0.30 6.17
N ASP A 234 -14.28 0.70 4.90
CA ASP A 234 -14.80 -0.18 3.84
C ASP A 234 -13.85 -1.33 3.54
N HIS A 235 -12.53 -1.11 3.69
CA HIS A 235 -11.54 -2.16 3.59
C HIS A 235 -11.74 -3.24 4.66
N VAL A 236 -11.93 -2.86 5.94
CA VAL A 236 -12.17 -3.79 7.05
C VAL A 236 -13.52 -4.47 6.93
N LYS A 237 -14.61 -3.71 6.71
CA LYS A 237 -15.95 -4.28 6.50
C LYS A 237 -15.99 -5.26 5.34
N GLY A 238 -15.34 -4.93 4.22
CA GLY A 238 -15.29 -5.77 3.03
C GLY A 238 -14.67 -7.14 3.31
N TRP A 239 -13.50 -7.16 3.96
CA TRP A 239 -12.83 -8.42 4.30
C TRP A 239 -13.56 -9.21 5.39
N LEU A 240 -14.06 -8.57 6.44
CA LEU A 240 -14.85 -9.24 7.47
C LEU A 240 -16.16 -9.84 6.90
N SER A 241 -16.76 -9.21 5.88
CA SER A 241 -18.00 -9.72 5.27
C SER A 241 -17.84 -11.06 4.55
N ALA A 242 -16.61 -11.44 4.17
CA ALA A 242 -16.36 -12.72 3.51
C ALA A 242 -16.51 -13.90 4.47
N THR A 243 -16.08 -13.75 5.74
CA THR A 243 -16.12 -14.77 6.81
C THR A 243 -15.96 -16.21 6.27
N GLU A 244 -14.78 -16.54 5.75
CA GLU A 244 -14.49 -17.86 5.18
C GLU A 244 -13.37 -18.59 5.94
N GLN A 245 -13.38 -19.93 5.94
CA GLN A 245 -12.36 -20.75 6.61
C GLN A 245 -10.96 -20.56 6.04
N HIS A 246 -10.84 -20.12 4.78
CA HIS A 246 -9.56 -19.84 4.14
C HIS A 246 -8.96 -18.48 4.58
N ILE A 247 -9.62 -17.73 5.48
CA ILE A 247 -9.19 -16.40 5.93
C ILE A 247 -8.94 -16.44 7.44
N MET A 248 -7.69 -16.21 7.84
CA MET A 248 -7.31 -15.94 9.22
C MET A 248 -7.29 -14.43 9.46
N TYR A 249 -8.12 -13.95 10.39
CA TYR A 249 -8.16 -12.57 10.83
C TYR A 249 -7.26 -12.39 12.05
N ILE A 250 -6.32 -11.45 11.99
CA ILE A 250 -5.46 -11.10 13.13
C ILE A 250 -5.34 -9.59 13.25
N SER A 251 -5.16 -9.08 14.46
CA SER A 251 -4.85 -7.68 14.69
C SER A 251 -3.37 -7.44 15.00
N TYR A 252 -2.88 -6.26 14.63
CA TYR A 252 -1.57 -5.77 15.03
C TYR A 252 -1.42 -5.73 16.56
N GLU A 253 -2.49 -5.37 17.25
CA GLU A 253 -2.58 -5.27 18.70
C GLU A 253 -2.45 -6.65 19.37
N GLU A 254 -3.08 -7.69 18.84
CA GLU A 254 -2.87 -9.09 19.28
C GLU A 254 -1.41 -9.50 19.16
N MET A 255 -0.77 -9.20 18.02
CA MET A 255 0.64 -9.54 17.80
C MET A 255 1.59 -8.78 18.73
N ILE A 256 1.26 -7.55 19.11
CA ILE A 256 2.02 -6.78 20.10
C ILE A 256 1.84 -7.35 21.51
N LEU A 257 0.63 -7.80 21.84
CA LEU A 257 0.31 -8.34 23.17
C LEU A 257 0.99 -9.70 23.40
N ASP A 258 0.89 -10.60 22.44
CA ASP A 258 1.51 -11.94 22.50
C ASP A 258 1.91 -12.42 21.11
N LEU A 259 3.17 -12.17 20.77
CA LEU A 259 3.72 -12.57 19.48
C LEU A 259 3.88 -14.10 19.37
N GLU A 260 4.20 -14.80 20.46
CA GLU A 260 4.40 -16.26 20.42
C GLU A 260 3.08 -16.99 20.15
N ALA A 261 2.01 -16.59 20.83
CA ALA A 261 0.66 -17.13 20.56
C ALA A 261 0.21 -16.80 19.13
N SER A 262 0.46 -15.57 18.67
CA SER A 262 0.13 -15.12 17.31
C SER A 262 0.86 -15.93 16.24
N VAL A 263 2.18 -16.10 16.38
CA VAL A 263 2.99 -16.90 15.44
C VAL A 263 2.60 -18.38 15.50
N THR A 264 2.29 -18.92 16.68
CA THR A 264 1.79 -20.30 16.83
C THR A 264 0.48 -20.50 16.05
N ARG A 265 -0.47 -19.55 16.17
CA ARG A 265 -1.74 -19.60 15.45
C ARG A 265 -1.55 -19.49 13.94
N MET A 266 -0.64 -18.62 13.48
CA MET A 266 -0.28 -18.52 12.06
C MET A 266 0.35 -19.82 11.55
N ALA A 267 1.29 -20.41 12.30
CA ALA A 267 1.96 -21.66 11.95
C ALA A 267 0.96 -22.82 11.79
N GLN A 268 -0.01 -22.92 12.70
CA GLN A 268 -1.11 -23.88 12.59
C GLN A 268 -1.99 -23.62 11.36
N PHE A 269 -2.38 -22.37 11.12
CA PHE A 269 -3.20 -22.00 9.96
C PHE A 269 -2.49 -22.25 8.61
N LEU A 270 -1.16 -22.16 8.59
CA LEU A 270 -0.32 -22.40 7.42
C LEU A 270 0.10 -23.89 7.28
N ASP A 271 -0.45 -24.80 8.09
CA ASP A 271 -0.06 -26.23 8.16
C ASP A 271 1.45 -26.45 8.30
N THR A 272 2.12 -25.55 9.03
CA THR A 272 3.54 -25.66 9.37
C THR A 272 3.67 -25.56 10.88
N PRO A 273 3.13 -26.50 11.67
CA PRO A 273 3.23 -26.44 13.12
C PRO A 273 4.69 -26.45 13.57
N LEU A 274 5.04 -25.54 14.48
CA LEU A 274 6.39 -25.36 14.99
C LEU A 274 6.40 -25.67 16.49
N ASP A 275 7.51 -26.21 16.99
CA ASP A 275 7.72 -26.36 18.42
C ASP A 275 7.97 -25.01 19.11
N SER A 276 7.87 -25.00 20.44
CA SER A 276 8.02 -23.77 21.22
C SER A 276 9.41 -23.14 21.13
N GLU A 277 10.46 -23.92 20.87
CA GLU A 277 11.81 -23.37 20.71
C GLU A 277 11.91 -22.59 19.40
N MET A 278 11.38 -23.15 18.32
CA MET A 278 11.35 -22.51 17.02
C MET A 278 10.45 -21.27 17.03
N ILE A 279 9.29 -21.33 17.69
CA ILE A 279 8.43 -20.16 17.89
C ILE A 279 9.21 -19.03 18.58
N ARG A 280 9.88 -19.31 19.69
CA ARG A 280 10.71 -18.30 20.41
C ARG A 280 11.81 -17.72 19.53
N LYS A 281 12.47 -18.54 18.73
CA LYS A 281 13.53 -18.10 17.80
C LYS A 281 12.97 -17.14 16.74
N ILE A 282 11.81 -17.46 16.16
CA ILE A 282 11.13 -16.62 15.18
C ILE A 282 10.66 -15.32 15.84
N THR A 283 10.04 -15.38 17.01
CA THR A 283 9.50 -14.19 17.68
C THR A 283 10.60 -13.23 18.11
N ASP A 284 11.70 -13.70 18.71
CA ASP A 284 12.84 -12.84 19.06
C ASP A 284 13.39 -12.13 17.81
N ARG A 285 13.48 -12.83 16.69
CA ARG A 285 13.93 -12.21 15.43
C ARG A 285 12.94 -11.15 14.92
N CYS A 286 11.65 -11.41 15.05
CA CYS A 286 10.57 -10.55 14.54
C CYS A 286 10.21 -9.39 15.45
N VAL A 287 10.86 -9.20 16.61
CA VAL A 287 10.62 -7.99 17.41
C VAL A 287 11.15 -6.74 16.71
N PHE A 288 10.47 -5.62 16.94
CA PHE A 288 10.72 -4.35 16.24
C PHE A 288 12.19 -3.89 16.28
N LYS A 289 12.86 -4.03 17.43
CA LYS A 289 14.28 -3.65 17.61
C LYS A 289 15.22 -4.40 16.65
N ASN A 290 14.90 -5.65 16.31
CA ASN A 290 15.73 -6.51 15.48
C ASN A 290 15.43 -6.25 14.00
N MET A 291 14.13 -6.19 13.64
CA MET A 291 13.71 -5.82 12.28
C MET A 291 14.21 -4.44 11.85
N LYS A 292 14.26 -3.46 12.77
CA LYS A 292 14.78 -2.12 12.49
C LYS A 292 16.24 -2.11 12.04
N LYS A 293 17.03 -3.09 12.48
CA LYS A 293 18.44 -3.27 12.08
C LYS A 293 18.60 -4.04 10.77
N ASN A 294 17.60 -4.84 10.37
CA ASN A 294 17.64 -5.63 9.15
C ASN A 294 17.44 -4.73 7.91
N LYS A 295 18.50 -4.56 7.11
CA LYS A 295 18.45 -3.76 5.86
C LYS A 295 17.46 -4.30 4.83
N MET A 296 17.15 -5.61 4.88
CA MET A 296 16.17 -6.24 4.00
C MET A 296 14.72 -5.92 4.38
N SER A 297 14.48 -5.38 5.57
CA SER A 297 13.12 -5.11 6.08
C SER A 297 12.88 -3.65 6.47
N ASN A 298 13.94 -2.87 6.71
CA ASN A 298 13.83 -1.48 7.19
C ASN A 298 13.77 -0.41 6.09
N TYR A 299 13.77 -0.80 4.81
CA TYR A 299 13.74 0.09 3.64
C TYR A 299 14.95 1.02 3.48
N SER A 300 16.07 0.76 4.18
CA SER A 300 17.30 1.57 4.01
C SER A 300 17.93 1.42 2.63
N LEU A 301 17.56 0.36 1.88
CA LEU A 301 17.99 0.16 0.49
C LEU A 301 17.16 0.97 -0.53
N MET A 302 16.04 1.57 -0.11
CA MET A 302 15.23 2.41 -1.00
C MET A 302 15.91 3.77 -1.17
N PRO A 303 16.03 4.32 -2.39
CA PRO A 303 16.60 5.65 -2.59
C PRO A 303 15.86 6.72 -1.80
N SER A 304 16.61 7.67 -1.22
CA SER A 304 16.03 8.82 -0.48
C SER A 304 15.11 9.68 -1.35
N THR A 305 15.33 9.67 -2.68
CA THR A 305 14.45 10.34 -3.66
C THR A 305 13.06 9.70 -3.75
N MET A 306 12.88 8.47 -3.27
CA MET A 306 11.59 7.78 -3.19
C MET A 306 11.04 7.76 -1.75
N MET A 307 11.91 7.49 -0.77
CA MET A 307 11.55 7.43 0.65
C MET A 307 12.64 8.11 1.49
N ASP A 308 12.39 9.35 1.92
CA ASP A 308 13.36 10.10 2.73
C ASP A 308 13.26 9.70 4.21
N GLN A 309 14.09 8.74 4.62
CA GLN A 309 14.14 8.25 5.99
C GLN A 309 14.62 9.30 7.01
N ASN A 310 15.19 10.44 6.57
CA ASN A 310 15.54 11.54 7.47
C ASN A 310 14.29 12.35 7.90
N VAL A 311 13.24 12.37 7.06
CA VAL A 311 11.96 13.01 7.40
C VAL A 311 11.18 12.15 8.40
N SER A 312 11.13 10.85 8.13
CA SER A 312 10.57 9.84 9.04
C SER A 312 11.13 8.50 8.65
N GLU A 313 11.67 7.73 9.59
CA GLU A 313 12.05 6.35 9.35
C GLU A 313 10.82 5.50 8.97
N PHE A 314 11.00 4.51 8.10
CA PHE A 314 9.91 3.62 7.70
C PHE A 314 9.46 2.74 8.88
N LEU A 315 10.42 2.09 9.55
CA LEU A 315 10.20 1.41 10.84
C LEU A 315 10.30 2.44 11.96
N ARG A 316 9.21 3.21 12.14
CA ARG A 316 9.13 4.38 13.02
C ARG A 316 9.15 4.04 14.51
N LYS A 317 8.04 3.53 15.06
CA LYS A 317 7.91 3.19 16.50
C LYS A 317 7.51 1.74 16.80
N GLY A 318 6.69 1.12 15.96
CA GLY A 318 6.31 -0.29 16.15
C GLY A 318 5.39 -0.59 17.34
N ILE A 319 4.69 0.41 17.88
CA ILE A 319 3.81 0.27 19.06
C ILE A 319 2.33 0.41 18.73
N ALA A 320 1.46 -0.02 19.65
CA ALA A 320 0.04 0.31 19.68
C ALA A 320 -0.20 1.53 20.59
N GLY A 321 -1.16 2.38 20.24
CA GLY A 321 -1.57 3.54 21.02
C GLY A 321 -0.74 4.82 20.79
N ASP A 322 0.10 4.87 19.75
CA ASP A 322 0.92 6.07 19.49
C ASP A 322 0.06 7.26 19.05
N TRP A 323 -1.13 7.02 18.50
CA TRP A 323 -2.10 8.07 18.17
C TRP A 323 -2.36 9.04 19.32
N LYS A 324 -2.23 8.61 20.58
CA LYS A 324 -2.38 9.44 21.78
C LYS A 324 -1.34 10.56 21.88
N ASN A 325 -0.18 10.40 21.23
CA ASN A 325 0.88 11.40 21.17
C ASN A 325 0.71 12.38 20.00
N HIS A 326 -0.27 12.16 19.13
CA HIS A 326 -0.40 12.87 17.86
C HIS A 326 -1.75 13.57 17.71
N LEU A 327 -2.85 12.90 18.05
CA LEU A 327 -4.19 13.49 17.97
C LEU A 327 -4.43 14.40 19.17
N THR A 328 -4.99 15.59 18.90
CA THR A 328 -5.57 16.41 19.97
C THR A 328 -6.81 15.72 20.55
N ALA A 329 -7.24 16.12 21.75
CA ALA A 329 -8.46 15.58 22.36
C ALA A 329 -9.69 15.74 21.44
N ALA A 330 -9.84 16.90 20.80
CA ALA A 330 -10.94 17.17 19.87
C ALA A 330 -10.86 16.31 18.59
N GLU A 331 -9.65 16.10 18.04
CA GLU A 331 -9.48 15.23 16.88
C GLU A 331 -9.76 13.76 17.21
N ALA A 332 -9.33 13.30 18.39
CA ALA A 332 -9.62 11.96 18.88
C ALA A 332 -11.12 11.74 19.10
N GLU A 333 -11.81 12.69 19.72
CA GLU A 333 -13.26 12.61 19.94
C GLU A 333 -14.05 12.57 18.61
N ASN A 334 -13.69 13.42 17.65
CA ASN A 334 -14.27 13.40 16.30
C ASN A 334 -14.01 12.06 15.59
N PHE A 335 -12.80 11.51 15.73
CA PHE A 335 -12.47 10.18 15.21
C PHE A 335 -13.39 9.12 15.82
N ASP A 336 -13.58 9.16 17.14
CA ASP A 336 -14.34 8.16 17.90
C ASP A 336 -15.82 8.18 17.57
N GLU A 337 -16.40 9.37 17.40
CA GLU A 337 -17.76 9.51 16.90
C GLU A 337 -17.90 8.93 15.48
N PHE A 338 -16.97 9.26 14.59
CA PHE A 338 -16.99 8.72 13.23
C PHE A 338 -16.82 7.20 13.22
N TYR A 339 -15.88 6.66 13.99
CA TYR A 339 -15.62 5.23 14.12
C TYR A 339 -16.87 4.49 14.63
N ARG A 340 -17.48 4.96 15.72
CA ARG A 340 -18.72 4.37 16.25
C ARG A 340 -19.82 4.36 15.21
N LYS A 341 -19.99 5.45 14.46
CA LYS A 341 -21.01 5.53 13.39
C LYS A 341 -20.73 4.58 12.23
N GLN A 342 -19.48 4.44 11.79
CA GLN A 342 -19.11 3.59 10.66
C GLN A 342 -19.08 2.09 11.00
N MET A 343 -18.75 1.75 12.25
CA MET A 343 -18.52 0.38 12.69
C MET A 343 -19.68 -0.21 13.50
N LYS A 344 -20.77 0.55 13.74
CA LYS A 344 -21.93 0.12 14.56
C LYS A 344 -22.54 -1.23 14.17
N ASP A 345 -22.48 -1.61 12.89
CA ASP A 345 -23.11 -2.83 12.36
C ASP A 345 -22.10 -3.99 12.24
N VAL A 346 -20.83 -3.77 12.60
CA VAL A 346 -19.77 -4.78 12.57
C VAL A 346 -19.82 -5.60 13.84
N LYS A 347 -20.05 -6.92 13.72
CA LYS A 347 -20.15 -7.85 14.85
C LYS A 347 -18.81 -8.38 15.35
N TYR A 348 -17.72 -8.06 14.65
CA TYR A 348 -16.38 -8.46 15.04
C TYR A 348 -15.92 -7.61 16.23
N THR A 349 -15.42 -8.27 17.28
CA THR A 349 -14.86 -7.60 18.46
C THR A 349 -13.40 -7.29 18.22
N PHE A 350 -13.03 -6.02 18.18
CA PHE A 350 -11.64 -5.63 17.99
C PHE A 350 -10.92 -5.55 19.34
N VAL A 351 -9.62 -5.89 19.36
CA VAL A 351 -8.79 -5.88 20.58
C VAL A 351 -8.58 -4.48 21.15
N TRP A 352 -8.84 -3.44 20.36
CA TRP A 352 -8.70 -2.04 20.75
C TRP A 352 -10.01 -1.33 21.07
N ASP A 353 -11.14 -2.05 21.02
CA ASP A 353 -12.45 -1.49 21.39
C ASP A 353 -12.59 -1.31 22.91
#